data_AF-A0A1G3QPC6-F1
#
_entry.id   AF-A0A1G3QPC6-F1
#
_cell.length_a   1.000
_cell.length_b   1.000
_cell.length_c   1.000
_cell.angle_alpha   90.00
_cell.angle_beta   90.00
_cell.angle_gamma   90.00
#
_symmetry.space_group_name_H-M   'P 1'
#
loop_
_entity.id
_entity.type
_entity.pdbx_description
1 polymer ?
#
loop_
_entity_poly.entity_id
_entity_poly.type
_entity_poly.pdbx_seq_one_letter_code
_entity_poly.pdbx_strand_id
1 'polypeptide(L)'
;MEVSGDWTPGKELEDAIDVLTQVADICHKKGINCILAIWDVPGHIRALIGYEIVDSANKCNWDRHFKLAVVYTHNERFIDSLFVETVAVNRGYRVKMFENKQEAKSWLLNC
;
A
#
# COMPACT_ATOMS: atom_id res chain seq x y z
N MET A 1 -10.10 11.69 0.01
CA MET A 1 -10.84 10.80 0.92
C MET A 1 -9.84 10.09 1.79
N GLU A 2 -10.16 9.90 3.06
CA GLU A 2 -9.27 9.30 4.04
C GLU A 2 -9.88 7.97 4.50
N VAL A 3 -9.06 6.93 4.53
CA VAL A 3 -9.38 5.61 5.10
C VAL A 3 -8.24 5.33 6.07
N SER A 4 -8.58 5.02 7.31
CA SER A 4 -7.64 4.61 8.35
C SER A 4 -7.96 3.18 8.78
N GLY A 5 -6.98 2.51 9.34
CA GLY A 5 -7.14 1.22 10.00
C GLY A 5 -6.10 1.06 11.08
N ASP A 6 -6.23 -0.01 11.84
CA ASP A 6 -5.35 -0.31 12.96
C ASP A 6 -4.13 -1.10 12.50
N TRP A 7 -3.09 -1.12 13.34
CA TRP A 7 -1.95 -2.01 13.20
C TRP A 7 -1.71 -2.74 14.52
N THR A 8 -2.15 -3.98 14.57
CA THR A 8 -2.14 -4.82 15.76
C THR A 8 -0.98 -5.81 15.68
N PRO A 9 -0.05 -5.81 16.66
CA PRO A 9 1.04 -6.77 16.70
C PRO A 9 0.53 -8.22 16.64
N GLY A 10 1.05 -9.00 15.68
CA GLY A 10 0.65 -10.37 15.42
C GLY A 10 -0.57 -10.55 14.49
N LYS A 11 -1.19 -9.47 14.03
CA LYS A 11 -2.29 -9.48 13.05
C LYS A 11 -2.05 -8.58 11.84
N GLU A 12 -0.78 -8.27 11.58
CA GLU A 12 -0.37 -7.28 10.58
C GLU A 12 -0.92 -7.57 9.18
N LEU A 13 -1.00 -8.87 8.81
CA LEU A 13 -1.55 -9.29 7.52
C LEU A 13 -3.07 -9.06 7.44
N GLU A 14 -3.81 -9.44 8.49
CA GLU A 14 -5.27 -9.28 8.56
C GLU A 14 -5.63 -7.80 8.47
N ASP A 15 -4.98 -6.98 9.29
CA ASP A 15 -5.20 -5.53 9.34
C ASP A 15 -4.92 -4.86 7.98
N ALA A 16 -3.82 -5.25 7.32
CA ALA A 16 -3.48 -4.74 6.00
C ALA A 16 -4.51 -5.16 4.92
N ILE A 17 -4.97 -6.41 4.95
CA ILE A 17 -5.99 -6.93 4.02
C ILE A 17 -7.31 -6.18 4.19
N ASP A 18 -7.73 -5.94 5.43
CA ASP A 18 -8.98 -5.24 5.73
C ASP A 18 -8.95 -3.80 5.22
N VAL A 19 -7.86 -3.07 5.45
CA VAL A 19 -7.69 -1.70 4.95
C VAL A 19 -7.64 -1.67 3.43
N LEU A 20 -6.85 -2.55 2.80
CA LEU A 20 -6.73 -2.58 1.34
C LEU A 20 -8.05 -2.93 0.65
N THR A 21 -8.83 -3.84 1.24
CA THR A 21 -10.17 -4.19 0.73
C THR A 21 -11.11 -3.00 0.79
N GLN A 22 -11.14 -2.27 1.92
CA GLN A 22 -11.94 -1.05 2.04
C GLN A 22 -11.52 0.02 1.02
N VAL A 23 -10.21 0.22 0.83
CA VAL A 23 -9.70 1.18 -0.16
C VAL A 23 -10.12 0.78 -1.57
N ALA A 24 -9.96 -0.49 -1.94
CA ALA A 24 -10.33 -1.00 -3.25
C ALA A 24 -11.82 -0.82 -3.54
N ASP A 25 -12.68 -1.22 -2.61
CA ASP A 25 -14.14 -1.10 -2.75
C ASP A 25 -14.57 0.35 -2.96
N ILE A 26 -13.98 1.29 -2.22
CA ILE A 26 -14.34 2.70 -2.38
C ILE A 26 -13.79 3.25 -3.69
N CYS A 27 -12.58 2.86 -4.08
CA CYS A 27 -11.98 3.28 -5.35
C CYS A 27 -12.83 2.82 -6.53
N HIS A 28 -13.29 1.56 -6.53
CA HIS A 28 -14.22 1.02 -7.51
C HIS A 28 -15.52 1.80 -7.56
N LYS A 29 -16.18 2.01 -6.40
CA LYS A 29 -17.46 2.74 -6.32
C LYS A 29 -17.36 4.18 -6.83
N LYS A 30 -16.20 4.80 -6.74
CA LYS A 30 -15.98 6.21 -7.11
C LYS A 30 -15.22 6.40 -8.42
N GLY A 31 -14.80 5.32 -9.09
CA GLY A 31 -13.96 5.40 -10.28
C GLY A 31 -12.59 6.05 -10.03
N ILE A 32 -12.04 5.90 -8.81
CA ILE A 32 -10.72 6.43 -8.45
C ILE A 32 -9.67 5.37 -8.76
N ASN A 33 -8.59 5.77 -9.44
CA ASN A 33 -7.48 4.88 -9.77
C ASN A 33 -6.12 5.37 -9.24
N CYS A 34 -5.96 6.63 -8.87
CA CYS A 34 -4.75 7.17 -8.25
C CYS A 34 -4.94 7.29 -6.74
N ILE A 35 -4.12 6.58 -5.98
CA ILE A 35 -4.28 6.41 -4.53
C ILE A 35 -2.99 6.88 -3.85
N LEU A 36 -3.13 7.79 -2.89
CA LEU A 36 -2.06 8.18 -1.98
C LEU A 36 -2.37 7.59 -0.60
N ALA A 37 -1.54 6.66 -0.13
CA ALA A 37 -1.59 6.13 1.22
C ALA A 37 -0.47 6.74 2.05
N ILE A 38 -0.76 7.05 3.32
CA ILE A 38 0.26 7.46 4.30
C ILE A 38 0.21 6.41 5.40
N TRP A 39 1.33 5.74 5.62
CA TRP A 39 1.48 4.65 6.58
C TRP A 39 2.30 5.19 7.76
N ASP A 40 1.60 5.44 8.85
CA ASP A 40 2.17 5.91 10.12
C ASP A 40 2.23 4.78 11.13
N VAL A 41 3.12 3.81 10.85
CA VAL A 41 3.28 2.60 11.66
C VAL A 41 4.77 2.36 11.94
N PRO A 42 5.22 2.52 13.20
CA PRO A 42 6.63 2.39 13.56
C PRO A 42 7.10 0.93 13.54
N GLY A 43 8.40 0.71 13.41
CA GLY A 43 9.02 -0.63 13.48
C GLY A 43 9.06 -1.38 12.15
N HIS A 44 9.44 -2.66 12.23
CA HIS A 44 9.76 -3.46 11.05
C HIS A 44 8.59 -4.29 10.53
N ILE A 45 8.51 -4.50 9.21
CA ILE A 45 7.64 -5.50 8.60
C ILE A 45 8.48 -6.67 8.12
N ARG A 46 8.13 -7.88 8.55
CA ARG A 46 8.81 -9.08 8.07
C ARG A 46 8.53 -9.24 6.57
N ALA A 47 9.57 -9.53 5.79
CA ALA A 47 9.47 -9.71 4.35
C ALA A 47 8.37 -10.72 3.94
N LEU A 48 8.19 -11.80 4.71
CA LEU A 48 7.13 -12.79 4.48
C LEU A 48 5.73 -12.16 4.57
N ILE A 49 5.48 -11.33 5.59
CA ILE A 49 4.19 -10.62 5.73
C ILE A 49 3.98 -9.67 4.55
N GLY A 50 5.01 -8.91 4.18
CA GLY A 50 4.96 -8.03 3.02
C GLY A 50 4.65 -8.78 1.71
N TYR A 51 5.26 -9.95 1.52
CA TYR A 51 4.96 -10.84 0.39
C TYR A 51 3.50 -11.33 0.41
N GLU A 52 3.02 -11.79 1.56
CA GLU A 52 1.65 -12.30 1.73
C GLU A 52 0.58 -11.21 1.52
N ILE A 53 0.86 -9.96 1.89
CA ILE A 53 0.00 -8.82 1.59
C ILE A 53 -0.18 -8.68 0.07
N VAL A 54 0.92 -8.69 -0.69
CA VAL A 54 0.86 -8.58 -2.16
C VAL A 54 0.20 -9.82 -2.77
N ASP A 55 0.38 -11.00 -2.18
CA ASP A 55 -0.29 -12.25 -2.62
C ASP A 55 -1.79 -12.22 -2.41
N SER A 56 -2.22 -11.52 -1.36
CA SER A 56 -3.63 -11.35 -1.04
C SER A 56 -4.31 -10.24 -1.84
N ALA A 57 -3.59 -9.46 -2.65
CA ALA A 57 -4.16 -8.36 -3.43
C ALA A 57 -5.37 -8.78 -4.29
N ASN A 58 -5.34 -9.96 -4.90
CA ASN A 58 -6.49 -10.49 -5.66
C ASN A 58 -7.72 -10.80 -4.78
N LYS A 59 -7.50 -11.17 -3.51
CA LYS A 59 -8.58 -11.43 -2.54
C LYS A 59 -9.22 -10.12 -2.05
N CYS A 60 -8.48 -9.01 -2.11
CA CYS A 60 -8.93 -7.69 -1.68
C CYS A 60 -9.62 -6.88 -2.79
N ASN A 61 -10.04 -7.50 -3.90
CA ASN A 61 -10.54 -6.81 -5.10
C ASN A 61 -9.59 -5.71 -5.63
N TRP A 62 -8.28 -5.84 -5.39
CA TRP A 62 -7.33 -4.82 -5.77
C TRP A 62 -7.07 -4.85 -7.28
N ASP A 63 -7.43 -3.75 -7.95
CA ASP A 63 -7.30 -3.64 -9.40
C ASP A 63 -5.86 -3.32 -9.82
N ARG A 64 -5.40 -3.94 -10.91
CA ARG A 64 -4.07 -3.68 -11.50
C ARG A 64 -3.97 -2.30 -12.14
N HIS A 65 -5.09 -1.67 -12.48
CA HIS A 65 -5.16 -0.29 -12.97
C HIS A 65 -4.95 0.74 -11.87
N PHE A 66 -5.07 0.35 -10.59
CA PHE A 66 -4.75 1.25 -9.49
C PHE A 66 -3.27 1.60 -9.49
N LYS A 67 -3.00 2.91 -9.38
CA LYS A 67 -1.69 3.51 -9.22
C LYS A 67 -1.58 3.98 -7.77
N LEU A 68 -0.83 3.23 -6.96
CA LEU A 68 -0.69 3.44 -5.53
C LEU A 68 0.66 4.07 -5.20
N ALA A 69 0.65 5.23 -4.54
CA ALA A 69 1.81 5.77 -3.87
C ALA A 69 1.65 5.58 -2.36
N VAL A 70 2.64 4.97 -1.71
CA VAL A 70 2.64 4.80 -0.26
C VAL A 70 3.74 5.66 0.34
N VAL A 71 3.38 6.48 1.31
CA VAL A 71 4.32 7.32 2.06
C VAL A 71 4.52 6.71 3.42
N TYR A 72 5.76 6.36 3.77
CA TYR A 72 6.10 5.89 5.10
C TYR A 72 6.68 7.02 5.92
N THR A 73 6.16 7.23 7.13
CA THR A 73 6.65 8.25 8.06
C THR A 73 7.86 7.78 8.87
N HIS A 74 8.10 6.46 8.89
CA HIS A 74 9.18 5.80 9.62
C HIS A 74 10.17 5.15 8.64
N ASN A 75 11.44 5.51 8.73
CA ASN A 75 12.47 5.09 7.77
C ASN A 75 12.70 3.56 7.78
N GLU A 76 12.66 2.93 8.94
CA GLU A 76 12.79 1.48 9.05
C GLU A 76 11.68 0.75 8.29
N ARG A 77 10.46 1.28 8.34
CA ARG A 77 9.30 0.75 7.63
C ARG A 77 9.42 0.99 6.13
N PHE A 78 9.92 2.16 5.74
CA PHE A 78 10.23 2.47 4.34
C PHE A 78 11.22 1.47 3.76
N ILE A 79 12.35 1.23 4.42
CA ILE A 79 13.40 0.30 3.95
C ILE A 79 12.83 -1.09 3.73
N ASP A 80 12.08 -1.62 4.70
CA ASP A 80 11.45 -2.94 4.58
C ASP A 80 10.41 -2.99 3.44
N SER A 81 9.70 -1.88 3.20
CA SER A 81 8.67 -1.77 2.15
C SER A 81 9.23 -1.80 0.73
N LEU A 82 10.53 -1.52 0.52
CA LEU A 82 11.15 -1.59 -0.81
C LEU A 82 11.14 -3.02 -1.36
N PHE A 83 11.23 -4.03 -0.49
CA PHE A 83 11.02 -5.41 -0.88
C PHE A 83 9.58 -5.65 -1.37
N VAL A 84 8.60 -5.12 -0.64
CA VAL A 84 7.18 -5.22 -0.98
C VAL A 84 6.87 -4.55 -2.33
N GLU A 85 7.45 -3.37 -2.57
CA GLU A 85 7.40 -2.69 -3.87
C GLU A 85 7.89 -3.60 -4.98
N THR A 86 9.06 -4.19 -4.81
CA THR A 86 9.67 -5.08 -5.81
C THR A 86 8.75 -6.27 -6.13
N VAL A 87 8.18 -6.91 -5.11
CA VAL A 87 7.24 -8.03 -5.29
C VAL A 87 5.99 -7.59 -6.04
N ALA A 88 5.41 -6.44 -5.68
CA ALA A 88 4.20 -5.92 -6.32
C ALA A 88 4.44 -5.50 -7.77
N VAL A 89 5.54 -4.79 -8.06
CA VAL A 89 5.92 -4.39 -9.42
C VAL A 89 6.17 -5.61 -10.30
N ASN A 90 6.91 -6.61 -9.80
CA ASN A 90 7.14 -7.88 -10.53
C ASN A 90 5.85 -8.64 -10.82
N ARG A 91 4.82 -8.43 -10.00
CA ARG A 91 3.50 -9.00 -10.19
C ARG A 91 2.60 -8.15 -11.06
N GLY A 92 3.06 -7.02 -11.59
CA GLY A 92 2.33 -6.16 -12.53
C GLY A 92 1.41 -5.12 -11.86
N TYR A 93 1.63 -4.80 -10.59
CA TYR A 93 0.93 -3.69 -9.92
C TYR A 93 1.70 -2.38 -10.10
N ARG A 94 0.98 -1.26 -10.17
CA ARG A 94 1.57 0.08 -10.25
C ARG A 94 1.68 0.68 -8.86
N VAL A 95 2.69 0.27 -8.09
CA VAL A 95 2.96 0.78 -6.75
C VAL A 95 4.33 1.42 -6.66
N LYS A 96 4.47 2.44 -5.81
CA LYS A 96 5.75 3.01 -5.44
C LYS A 96 5.75 3.53 -4.00
N MET A 97 6.83 3.29 -3.29
CA MET A 97 7.03 3.72 -1.91
C MET A 97 7.85 5.01 -1.87
N PHE A 98 7.54 5.87 -0.91
CA PHE A 98 8.16 7.18 -0.76
C PHE A 98 8.38 7.50 0.72
N GLU A 99 9.42 8.28 1.02
CA GLU A 99 9.64 8.85 2.35
C GLU A 99 8.90 10.18 2.53
N ASN A 100 8.49 10.83 1.44
CA ASN A 100 7.82 12.12 1.51
C ASN A 100 6.58 12.21 0.61
N LYS A 101 5.62 12.98 1.11
CA LYS A 101 4.31 13.17 0.48
C LYS A 101 4.37 13.95 -0.83
N GLN A 102 5.35 14.83 -0.99
CA GLN A 102 5.45 15.69 -2.16
C GLN A 102 5.84 14.89 -3.40
N GLU A 103 6.87 14.05 -3.29
CA GLU A 103 7.29 13.15 -4.37
C GLU A 103 6.22 12.14 -4.72
N ALA A 104 5.56 11.54 -3.72
CA ALA A 104 4.45 10.62 -3.93
C ALA A 104 3.32 11.26 -4.77
N LYS A 105 2.95 12.50 -4.44
CA LYS A 105 1.94 13.26 -5.21
C LYS A 105 2.41 13.56 -6.63
N SER A 106 3.64 14.04 -6.80
CA SER A 106 4.21 14.32 -8.12
C SER A 106 4.20 13.07 -9.00
N TRP A 107 4.58 11.92 -8.44
CA TRP A 107 4.55 10.65 -9.17
C TRP A 107 3.12 10.22 -9.54
N LEU A 108 2.14 10.40 -8.65
CA LEU A 108 0.74 10.09 -8.97
C LEU A 108 0.21 10.94 -10.13
N LEU A 109 0.50 12.25 -10.13
CA LEU A 109 0.01 13.22 -11.10
C LEU A 109 0.72 13.14 -12.47
N ASN A 110 1.94 12.63 -12.52
CA ASN A 110 2.66 12.38 -13.76
C ASN A 110 2.20 11.04 -14.35
N CYS A 111 1.26 11.09 -15.30
CA CYS A 111 0.81 9.96 -16.10
C CYS A 111 1.55 9.89 -17.43
#